data_AF-A0A165ZGQ0-F1
#
_entry.id   AF-A0A165ZGQ0-F1
#
_cell.length_a   1.000
_cell.length_b   1.000
_cell.length_c   1.000
_cell.angle_alpha   90.00
_cell.angle_beta   90.00
_cell.angle_gamma   90.00
#
_symmetry.space_group_name_H-M   'P 1'
#
loop_
_entity.id
_entity.type
_entity.pdbx_description
1 polymer ?
#
loop_
_entity_poly.entity_id
_entity_poly.type
_entity_poly.pdbx_seq_one_letter_code
_entity_poly.pdbx_strand_id
1 'polypeptide(L)'
;SMKLARRQIRLLSGIKTFLIDCCPKSCMAFTGSFENLTQCLHCQSNRYSASGNALLRFQYLSITSILQALYGGRTSAKAMRYRSLHHHDSPPGHIRDIYDSGIYKKLCQRKIKVTENRTLPVKYFSDPREVLLGVGTDGF
;
A
#
# COMPACT_ATOMS: atom_id res chain seq x y z
N SER A 1 27.06 18.14 4.30
CA SER A 1 27.13 16.84 5.01
C SER A 1 25.98 15.95 4.62
N MET A 2 26.22 14.65 4.40
CA MET A 2 25.20 13.65 4.04
C MET A 2 24.03 13.58 5.03
N LYS A 3 24.26 13.85 6.32
CA LYS A 3 23.20 13.88 7.34
C LYS A 3 22.20 15.02 7.09
N LEU A 4 22.70 16.19 6.66
CA LEU A 4 21.86 17.36 6.38
C LEU A 4 21.02 17.14 5.11
N ALA A 5 21.65 16.61 4.06
CA ALA A 5 20.97 16.27 2.80
C ALA A 5 19.86 15.25 3.02
N ARG A 6 20.11 14.16 3.76
CA ARG A 6 19.07 13.17 4.11
C ARG A 6 17.92 13.77 4.92
N ARG A 7 18.22 14.71 5.83
CA ARG A 7 17.19 15.43 6.60
C ARG A 7 16.32 16.29 5.68
N GLN A 8 16.94 17.07 4.79
CA GLN A 8 16.22 17.91 3.84
C GLN A 8 15.39 17.08 2.86
N ILE A 9 15.93 15.99 2.32
CA ILE A 9 15.19 15.08 1.42
C ILE A 9 13.95 14.52 2.13
N ARG A 10 14.07 14.07 3.38
CA ARG A 10 12.91 13.59 4.15
C ARG A 10 11.86 14.68 4.38
N LEU A 11 12.30 15.91 4.68
CA LEU A 11 11.38 17.04 4.87
C LEU A 11 10.66 17.44 3.57
N LEU A 12 11.42 17.56 2.48
CA LEU A 12 10.91 18.02 1.18
C LEU A 12 10.06 16.97 0.47
N SER A 13 10.40 15.69 0.60
CA SER A 13 9.65 14.59 -0.04
C SER A 13 8.30 14.32 0.62
N GLY A 14 8.08 14.77 1.86
CA GLY A 14 6.91 14.41 2.64
C GLY A 14 6.81 12.92 2.99
N ILE A 15 7.83 12.12 2.67
CA ILE A 15 7.84 10.67 2.90
C ILE A 15 7.96 10.39 4.41
N LYS A 16 6.91 9.77 4.97
CA LYS A 16 6.91 9.30 6.35
C LYS A 16 7.31 7.82 6.40
N THR A 17 8.40 7.55 7.13
CA THR A 17 8.87 6.19 7.43
C THR A 17 8.50 5.82 8.85
N PHE A 18 8.04 4.60 9.06
CA PHE A 18 7.72 4.03 10.37
C PHE A 18 8.69 2.89 10.68
N LEU A 19 9.08 2.74 11.94
CA LEU A 19 9.74 1.53 12.39
C LEU A 19 8.68 0.61 12.97
N ILE A 20 8.60 -0.60 12.42
CA ILE A 20 7.68 -1.63 12.85
C ILE A 20 8.49 -2.76 13.46
N ASP A 21 8.19 -3.12 14.70
CA ASP A 21 8.78 -4.29 15.33
C ASP A 21 8.26 -5.56 14.65
N CYS A 22 9.16 -6.50 14.39
CA CYS A 22 8.85 -7.76 13.70
C CYS A 22 9.43 -8.95 14.45
N CYS A 23 8.87 -10.13 14.19
CA CYS A 23 9.47 -11.38 14.61
C CYS A 23 10.88 -11.51 14.02
N PRO A 24 11.91 -11.93 14.78
CA PRO A 24 13.27 -12.11 14.26
C PRO A 24 13.37 -13.17 13.14
N LYS A 25 12.37 -14.04 13.01
CA LYS A 25 12.23 -15.03 11.91
C LYS A 25 11.30 -14.55 10.78
N SER A 26 10.93 -13.27 10.77
CA SER A 26 10.06 -12.63 9.75
C SER A 26 8.65 -13.23 9.61
N CYS A 27 8.17 -14.00 10.58
CA CYS A 27 6.85 -14.65 10.50
C CYS A 27 5.67 -13.65 10.58
N MET A 28 5.82 -12.57 11.36
CA MET A 28 4.77 -11.57 11.57
C MET A 28 5.34 -10.22 12.00
N ALA A 29 4.55 -9.16 11.82
CA ALA A 29 4.79 -7.83 12.35
C ALA A 29 3.92 -7.57 13.60
N PHE A 30 4.50 -6.93 14.60
CA PHE A 30 3.80 -6.58 15.85
C PHE A 30 3.09 -5.22 15.68
N THR A 31 1.97 -5.23 14.95
CA THR A 31 1.18 -4.02 14.64
C THR A 31 -0.31 -4.28 14.77
N GLY A 32 -1.12 -3.21 14.88
CA GLY A 32 -2.57 -3.32 14.94
C GLY A 32 -3.02 -4.22 16.09
N SER A 33 -3.81 -5.25 15.80
CA SER A 33 -4.26 -6.23 16.81
C SER A 33 -3.13 -6.99 17.51
N PHE A 34 -1.90 -6.97 16.96
CA PHE A 34 -0.74 -7.69 17.49
C PHE A 34 0.26 -6.77 18.22
N GLU A 35 -0.07 -5.48 18.40
CA GLU A 35 0.87 -4.48 18.94
C GLU A 35 1.29 -4.75 20.39
N ASN A 36 0.45 -5.42 21.18
CA ASN A 36 0.71 -5.72 22.60
C ASN A 36 1.35 -7.09 22.82
N LEU A 37 1.58 -7.87 21.76
CA LEU A 37 2.23 -9.17 21.88
C LEU A 37 3.73 -9.01 22.13
N THR A 38 4.24 -9.85 23.04
CA THR A 38 5.66 -9.96 23.39
C THR A 38 6.33 -11.17 22.75
N GLN A 39 5.55 -12.07 22.12
CA GLN A 39 6.01 -13.28 21.45
C GLN A 39 5.30 -13.48 20.12
N CYS A 40 6.00 -14.06 19.15
CA CYS A 40 5.46 -14.40 17.84
C CYS A 40 4.44 -15.53 17.94
N LEU A 41 3.25 -15.35 17.36
CA LEU A 41 2.20 -16.37 17.36
C LEU A 41 2.57 -17.65 16.58
N HIS A 42 3.49 -17.54 15.62
CA HIS A 42 3.85 -18.64 14.72
C HIS A 42 5.05 -19.46 15.21
N CYS A 43 6.10 -18.79 15.69
CA CYS A 43 7.36 -19.45 16.05
C CYS A 43 7.79 -19.24 17.50
N GLN A 44 6.93 -18.60 18.31
CA GLN A 44 7.12 -18.35 19.75
C GLN A 44 8.39 -17.59 20.12
N SER A 45 9.07 -17.00 19.14
CA SER A 45 10.25 -16.18 19.38
C SER A 45 9.86 -14.87 20.07
N ASN A 46 10.64 -14.47 21.05
CA ASN A 46 10.43 -13.22 21.77
C ASN A 46 10.52 -12.03 20.80
N ARG A 47 9.73 -10.99 21.06
CA ARG A 47 9.80 -9.70 20.36
C ARG A 47 10.99 -8.88 20.85
N TYR A 48 11.26 -8.92 22.14
CA TYR A 48 12.25 -8.07 22.80
C TYR A 48 13.46 -8.87 23.28
N SER A 49 14.62 -8.23 23.30
CA SER A 49 15.82 -8.70 23.99
C SER A 49 15.67 -8.57 25.51
N ALA A 50 16.61 -9.14 26.26
CA ALA A 50 16.72 -8.92 27.71
C ALA A 50 16.89 -7.43 28.09
N SER A 51 17.40 -6.60 27.17
CA SER A 51 17.52 -5.14 27.36
C SER A 51 16.26 -4.35 26.99
N GLY A 52 15.15 -5.02 26.67
CA GLY A 52 13.87 -4.39 26.34
C GLY A 52 13.77 -3.82 24.92
N ASN A 53 14.79 -4.02 24.07
CA ASN A 53 14.77 -3.56 22.68
C ASN A 53 14.16 -4.61 21.76
N ALA A 54 13.43 -4.18 20.73
CA ALA A 54 12.91 -5.11 19.73
C ALA A 54 14.06 -5.84 19.01
N LEU A 55 13.96 -7.16 18.86
CA LEU A 55 14.97 -7.99 18.22
C LEU A 55 15.09 -7.72 16.73
N LEU A 56 14.01 -7.29 16.08
CA LEU A 56 14.00 -6.90 14.67
C LEU A 56 13.03 -5.73 14.44
N ARG A 57 13.44 -4.77 13.62
CA ARG A 57 12.59 -3.67 13.14
C ARG A 57 12.67 -3.53 11.63
N PHE A 58 11.53 -3.41 10.97
CA PHE A 58 11.46 -3.04 9.57
C PHE A 58 11.09 -1.58 9.40
N GLN A 59 11.72 -0.95 8.41
CA GLN A 59 11.37 0.40 7.99
C GLN A 59 10.23 0.30 6.98
N TYR A 60 9.05 0.77 7.37
CA TYR A 60 7.87 0.82 6.53
C TYR A 60 7.68 2.20 5.92
N LEU A 61 7.38 2.24 4.63
CA LEU A 61 6.95 3.43 3.91
C LEU A 61 5.43 3.43 3.78
N SER A 62 4.78 4.47 4.31
CA SER A 62 3.32 4.58 4.18
C SER A 62 2.91 4.65 2.70
N ILE A 63 1.99 3.76 2.31
CA ILE A 63 1.39 3.76 0.97
C ILE A 63 0.81 5.13 0.64
N THR A 64 0.12 5.78 1.60
CA THR A 64 -0.42 7.13 1.41
C THR A 64 0.69 8.14 1.08
N SER A 65 1.85 8.05 1.75
CA SER A 65 2.98 8.93 1.46
C SER A 65 3.55 8.68 0.06
N ILE A 66 3.64 7.40 -0.34
CA ILE A 66 4.08 7.02 -1.70
C ILE A 66 3.11 7.59 -2.74
N LEU A 67 1.80 7.42 -2.55
CA LEU A 67 0.79 7.94 -3.47
C LEU A 67 0.82 9.47 -3.57
N GLN A 68 0.97 10.18 -2.45
CA GLN A 68 1.12 11.62 -2.43
C GLN A 68 2.36 12.08 -3.20
N ALA A 69 3.49 11.42 -3.00
CA ALA A 69 4.73 11.71 -3.73
C ALA A 69 4.57 11.45 -5.24
N LEU A 70 3.93 10.34 -5.63
CA LEU A 70 3.66 10.01 -7.03
C LEU A 70 2.78 11.06 -7.71
N TYR A 71 1.77 11.60 -7.03
CA TYR A 71 0.94 12.69 -7.56
C TYR A 71 1.56 14.08 -7.45
N GLY A 72 2.54 14.29 -6.57
CA GLY A 72 3.25 15.56 -6.43
C GLY A 72 4.22 15.84 -7.58
N GLY A 73 4.82 14.81 -8.18
CA GLY A 73 5.73 14.96 -9.31
C GLY A 73 5.00 15.06 -10.65
N ARG A 74 5.32 16.05 -11.49
CA ARG A 74 4.66 16.25 -12.81
C ARG A 74 4.74 15.00 -13.70
N THR A 75 5.91 14.38 -13.80
CA THR A 75 6.12 13.19 -14.64
C THR A 75 5.41 11.96 -14.07
N SER A 76 5.54 11.71 -12.78
CA SER A 76 4.87 10.58 -12.12
C SER A 76 3.36 10.73 -12.08
N ALA A 77 2.82 11.94 -11.89
CA ALA A 77 1.39 12.20 -11.92
C ALA A 77 0.79 11.92 -13.30
N LYS A 78 1.52 12.22 -14.39
CA LYS A 78 1.13 11.83 -15.76
C LYS A 78 1.11 10.31 -15.90
N ALA A 79 2.14 9.61 -15.42
CA ALA A 79 2.18 8.14 -15.46
C ALA A 79 1.02 7.52 -14.65
N MET A 80 0.66 8.12 -13.51
CA MET A 80 -0.51 7.74 -12.69
C MET A 80 -1.87 7.99 -13.37
N ARG A 81 -1.91 8.45 -14.63
CA ARG A 81 -3.11 8.45 -15.49
C ARG A 81 -3.29 7.19 -16.32
N TYR A 82 -2.29 6.30 -16.36
CA TYR A 82 -2.27 5.16 -17.27
C TYR A 82 -3.60 4.40 -17.29
N ARG A 83 -4.13 4.03 -16.13
CA ARG A 83 -5.44 3.36 -16.02
C ARG A 83 -6.55 4.11 -16.76
N SER A 84 -6.78 5.38 -16.43
CA SER A 84 -7.90 6.14 -17.01
C SER A 84 -7.74 6.39 -18.50
N LEU A 85 -6.52 6.33 -19.01
CA LEU A 85 -6.23 6.55 -20.42
C LEU A 85 -6.29 5.25 -21.24
N HIS A 86 -5.99 4.10 -20.62
CA HIS A 86 -5.74 2.86 -21.36
C HIS A 86 -6.63 1.68 -20.95
N HIS A 87 -7.51 1.80 -19.95
CA HIS A 87 -8.39 0.70 -19.51
C HIS A 87 -9.44 0.22 -20.54
N HIS A 88 -9.48 0.84 -21.72
CA HIS A 88 -10.35 0.49 -22.84
C HIS A 88 -9.58 0.14 -24.13
N ASP A 89 -8.25 0.14 -24.10
CA ASP A 89 -7.42 0.00 -25.30
C ASP A 89 -7.24 -1.45 -25.78
N SER A 90 -7.65 -2.41 -24.96
CA SER A 90 -7.47 -3.83 -25.26
C SER A 90 -8.54 -4.32 -26.24
N PRO A 91 -8.13 -5.02 -27.31
CA PRO A 91 -9.08 -5.62 -28.24
C PRO A 91 -9.90 -6.71 -27.54
N PRO A 92 -11.15 -6.95 -27.98
CA PRO A 92 -11.97 -8.04 -27.45
C PRO A 92 -11.23 -9.39 -27.49
N GLY A 93 -11.39 -10.20 -26.44
CA GLY A 93 -10.78 -11.53 -26.34
C GLY A 93 -9.31 -11.55 -25.93
N HIS A 94 -8.66 -10.40 -25.70
CA HIS A 94 -7.25 -10.33 -25.31
C HIS A 94 -7.09 -9.77 -23.89
N ILE A 95 -6.12 -10.30 -23.16
CA ILE A 95 -5.71 -9.79 -21.85
C ILE A 95 -4.34 -9.14 -22.05
N ARG A 96 -4.26 -7.81 -21.93
CA ARG A 96 -2.99 -7.05 -21.99
C ARG A 96 -2.51 -6.70 -20.59
N ASP A 97 -3.43 -6.32 -19.71
CA ASP A 97 -3.12 -5.98 -18.33
C ASP A 97 -4.30 -6.27 -17.37
N ILE A 98 -4.16 -5.82 -16.13
CA ILE A 98 -5.14 -6.05 -15.06
C ILE A 98 -6.52 -5.43 -15.34
N TYR A 99 -6.62 -4.42 -16.20
CA TYR A 99 -7.88 -3.76 -16.54
C TYR A 99 -8.75 -4.59 -17.47
N ASP A 100 -8.18 -5.61 -18.10
CA ASP A 100 -8.94 -6.58 -18.88
C ASP A 100 -9.67 -7.62 -18.03
N SER A 101 -9.28 -7.73 -16.76
CA SER A 101 -9.86 -8.71 -15.84
C SER A 101 -11.37 -8.49 -15.66
N GLY A 102 -12.11 -9.60 -15.57
CA GLY A 102 -13.54 -9.55 -15.28
C GLY A 102 -13.85 -8.89 -13.94
N ILE A 103 -12.95 -9.04 -12.95
CA ILE A 103 -13.08 -8.40 -11.63
C ILE A 103 -13.06 -6.88 -11.76
N TYR A 104 -12.06 -6.31 -12.45
CA TYR A 104 -11.96 -4.87 -12.67
C TYR A 104 -13.18 -4.33 -13.42
N LYS A 105 -13.56 -4.97 -14.54
CA LYS A 105 -14.72 -4.58 -15.35
C LYS A 105 -16.02 -4.59 -14.53
N LYS A 106 -16.20 -5.57 -13.65
CA LYS A 106 -17.35 -5.65 -12.73
C LYS A 106 -17.32 -4.56 -11.67
N LEU A 107 -16.15 -4.18 -11.15
CA LEU A 107 -16.00 -3.06 -10.21
C LEU A 107 -16.37 -1.73 -10.85
N CYS A 108 -15.93 -1.45 -12.09
CA CYS A 108 -16.27 -0.21 -12.81
C CYS A 108 -17.79 0.01 -12.95
N GLN A 109 -18.60 -1.04 -12.86
CA GLN A 109 -20.07 -0.94 -12.92
C GLN A 109 -20.75 -0.81 -11.56
N ARG A 110 -20.02 -0.95 -10.46
CA ARG A 110 -20.54 -0.94 -9.09
C ARG A 110 -20.36 0.41 -8.43
N LYS A 111 -21.35 0.82 -7.64
CA LYS A 111 -21.24 1.95 -6.70
C LYS A 111 -20.30 1.61 -5.55
N ILE A 112 -19.59 2.62 -5.04
CA ILE A 112 -18.63 2.43 -3.94
C ILE A 112 -19.38 2.16 -2.62
N LYS A 113 -19.19 0.96 -2.06
CA LYS A 113 -19.74 0.57 -0.76
C LYS A 113 -18.70 0.88 0.34
N VAL A 114 -19.05 1.75 1.27
CA VAL A 114 -18.16 2.18 2.38
C VAL A 114 -18.40 1.33 3.62
N THR A 115 -19.68 1.09 3.94
CA THR A 115 -20.12 0.19 5.00
C THR A 115 -21.37 -0.56 4.54
N GLU A 116 -21.90 -1.47 5.35
CA GLU A 116 -23.14 -2.21 5.02
C GLU A 116 -24.31 -1.29 4.67
N ASN A 117 -24.46 -0.19 5.41
CA ASN A 117 -25.58 0.75 5.28
C ASN A 117 -25.20 2.04 4.51
N ARG A 118 -24.00 2.14 3.93
CA ARG A 118 -23.53 3.35 3.25
C ARG A 118 -22.91 3.05 1.89
N THR A 119 -23.57 3.54 0.85
CA THR A 119 -23.12 3.49 -0.56
C THR A 119 -23.02 4.89 -1.12
N LEU A 120 -21.90 5.22 -1.77
CA LEU A 120 -21.71 6.51 -2.44
C LEU A 120 -22.45 6.53 -3.79
N PRO A 121 -22.89 7.69 -4.30
CA PRO A 121 -23.59 7.79 -5.59
C PRO A 121 -22.67 7.56 -6.79
N VAL A 122 -21.35 7.52 -6.59
CA VAL A 122 -20.33 7.30 -7.62
C VAL A 122 -19.94 5.83 -7.75
N LYS A 123 -19.51 5.45 -8.95
CA LYS A 123 -18.97 4.10 -9.24
C LYS A 123 -17.48 4.03 -8.93
N TYR A 124 -16.96 2.83 -8.66
CA TYR A 124 -15.51 2.62 -8.57
C TYR A 124 -14.83 3.07 -9.86
N PHE A 125 -13.69 3.74 -9.72
CA PHE A 125 -12.85 4.15 -10.85
C PHE A 125 -13.52 5.14 -11.82
N SER A 126 -14.51 5.90 -11.33
CA SER A 126 -15.17 6.97 -12.09
C SER A 126 -14.37 8.27 -12.07
N ASP A 127 -13.55 8.51 -11.03
CA ASP A 127 -12.58 9.60 -11.05
C ASP A 127 -11.30 9.07 -11.70
N PRO A 128 -10.75 9.76 -12.73
CA PRO A 128 -9.53 9.31 -13.39
C PRO A 128 -8.33 9.22 -12.43
N ARG A 129 -8.41 9.85 -11.23
CA ARG A 129 -7.41 9.83 -10.15
C ARG A 129 -7.56 8.77 -9.08
N GLU A 130 -8.57 7.93 -9.17
CA GLU A 130 -8.55 6.72 -8.35
C GLU A 130 -7.37 5.82 -8.74
N VAL A 131 -6.85 5.08 -7.77
CA VAL A 131 -5.74 4.15 -7.95
C VAL A 131 -6.24 2.76 -7.64
N LEU A 132 -5.98 1.81 -8.54
CA LEU A 132 -6.17 0.39 -8.26
C LEU A 132 -4.90 -0.15 -7.58
N LEU A 133 -5.05 -0.64 -6.35
CA LEU A 133 -3.97 -1.31 -5.63
C LEU A 133 -4.23 -2.82 -5.66
N GLY A 134 -3.35 -3.57 -6.33
CA GLY A 134 -3.34 -5.02 -6.30
C GLY A 134 -2.32 -5.51 -5.26
N VAL A 135 -2.75 -6.44 -4.40
CA VAL A 135 -1.86 -7.10 -3.44
C VAL A 135 -1.88 -8.59 -3.75
N GLY A 136 -0.70 -9.16 -4.01
CA GLY A 136 -0.49 -10.60 -4.11
C GLY A 136 0.27 -11.07 -2.88
N THR A 137 -0.27 -12.06 -2.18
CA THR A 137 0.40 -12.74 -1.07
C THR A 137 0.54 -14.22 -1.43
N ASP A 138 1.61 -14.86 -0.99
CA ASP A 138 1.89 -16.28 -1.19
C ASP A 138 0.98 -17.22 -0.37
N GLY A 139 0.12 -16.66 0.49
CA GLY A 139 -0.85 -17.43 1.26
C GLY A 139 -0.14 -18.24 2.33
N PHE A 140 0.19 -17.57 3.44
CA PHE A 140 0.71 -18.22 4.65
C PHE A 140 -0.23 -19.28 5.19
#